data_AF-A0A9P8RS94-F1
#
_entry.id   AF-A0A9P8RS94-F1
#
_cell.length_a   1.000
_cell.length_b   1.000
_cell.length_c   1.000
_cell.angle_alpha   90.00
_cell.angle_beta   90.00
_cell.angle_gamma   90.00
#
_symmetry.space_group_name_H-M   'P 1'
#
loop_
_entity.id
_entity.type
_entity.pdbx_description
1 polymer ?
#
loop_
_entity_poly.entity_id
_entity_poly.type
_entity_poly.pdbx_seq_one_letter_code
_entity_poly.pdbx_strand_id
1 'polypeptide(L)'
;MANDSKDDVEMSIKQQDDLFRWQLSQKNIKVLNDLSFFMGGVVEDKSNSAKVHTALKKNRVIDAATGALDTGRITKHFANELYVLSVHRQRKLVGLLFWWEEELVRWRLLEEEEAEIRHLLTQEGEREDLMVALKVVEAKKKMLPSVRAQDSSLPSYTRT
;
A
#
# COMPACT_ATOMS: atom_id res chain seq x y z
N MET A 1 15.30 18.36 7.39
CA MET A 1 16.50 17.58 7.73
C MET A 1 16.12 16.12 7.67
N ALA A 2 16.83 15.32 6.89
CA ALA A 2 16.66 13.88 6.87
C ALA A 2 16.93 13.36 8.27
N ASN A 3 15.97 12.64 8.85
CA ASN A 3 16.30 11.84 10.00
C ASN A 3 16.88 10.51 9.46
N ASP A 4 18.13 10.51 8.98
CA ASP A 4 18.89 9.25 8.79
C ASP A 4 19.33 8.69 10.15
N SER A 5 18.48 8.89 11.17
CA SER A 5 18.67 8.35 12.50
C SER A 5 18.40 6.85 12.44
N LYS A 6 19.15 6.13 13.25
CA LYS A 6 18.94 4.72 13.54
C LYS A 6 17.50 4.41 13.99
N ASP A 7 16.76 5.42 14.44
CA ASP A 7 15.40 5.31 14.93
C ASP A 7 14.32 5.52 13.83
N ASP A 8 14.67 6.03 12.64
CA ASP A 8 13.71 6.24 11.53
C ASP A 8 13.78 5.12 10.48
N VAL A 9 13.58 3.89 10.96
CA VAL A 9 13.73 2.68 10.15
C VAL A 9 12.39 2.09 9.73
N GLU A 10 11.30 2.49 10.39
CA GLU A 10 9.95 2.05 10.10
C GLU A 10 9.10 3.18 9.51
N MET A 11 8.06 2.83 8.77
CA MET A 11 7.09 3.82 8.32
C MET A 11 6.20 4.26 9.47
N SER A 12 6.17 5.56 9.73
CA SER A 12 5.15 6.13 10.62
C SER A 12 3.75 5.98 10.02
N ILE A 13 2.72 5.95 10.86
CA ILE A 13 1.30 5.92 10.45
C ILE A 13 1.00 7.08 9.48
N LYS A 14 1.56 8.27 9.72
CA LYS A 14 1.41 9.41 8.82
C LYS A 14 1.99 9.13 7.42
N GLN A 15 3.15 8.50 7.33
CA GLN A 15 3.77 8.15 6.04
C GLN A 15 2.94 7.09 5.29
N GLN A 16 2.34 6.15 6.01
CA GLN A 16 1.41 5.17 5.44
C GLN A 16 0.17 5.86 4.86
N ASP A 17 -0.44 6.77 5.62
CA ASP A 17 -1.60 7.55 5.18
C ASP A 17 -1.28 8.44 3.97
N ASP A 18 -0.12 9.10 3.97
CA ASP A 18 0.29 10.00 2.88
C ASP A 18 0.54 9.21 1.59
N LEU A 19 1.21 8.05 1.67
CA LEU A 19 1.39 7.16 0.53
C LEU A 19 0.05 6.59 0.04
N PHE A 20 -0.82 6.13 0.95
CA PHE A 20 -2.12 5.58 0.58
C PHE A 20 -3.00 6.64 -0.10
N ARG A 21 -3.06 7.85 0.45
CA ARG A 21 -3.80 8.98 -0.13
C ARG A 21 -3.24 9.37 -1.51
N TRP A 22 -1.92 9.38 -1.66
CA TRP A 22 -1.30 9.60 -2.96
C TRP A 22 -1.73 8.52 -3.96
N GLN A 23 -1.70 7.26 -3.56
CA GLN A 23 -2.06 6.14 -4.44
C GLN A 23 -3.54 6.15 -4.83
N LEU A 24 -4.44 6.55 -3.93
CA LEU A 24 -5.86 6.74 -4.26
C LEU A 24 -6.10 7.77 -5.36
N SER A 25 -5.20 8.74 -5.53
CA SER A 25 -5.29 9.74 -6.61
C SER A 25 -4.74 9.27 -7.95
N GLN A 26 -4.08 8.10 -7.99
CA GLN A 26 -3.48 7.55 -9.20
C GLN A 26 -4.50 6.76 -10.03
N LYS A 27 -4.21 6.61 -11.33
CA LYS A 27 -5.05 5.81 -12.25
C LYS A 27 -5.14 4.34 -11.83
N ASN A 28 -4.06 3.80 -11.29
CA ASN A 28 -4.03 2.45 -10.76
C ASN A 28 -3.37 2.48 -9.39
N ILE A 29 -4.21 2.39 -8.35
CA ILE A 29 -3.75 2.38 -6.97
C ILE A 29 -2.70 1.30 -6.73
N LYS A 30 -2.80 0.15 -7.39
CA LYS A 30 -2.00 -1.04 -7.08
C LYS A 30 -0.51 -0.90 -7.43
N VAL A 31 -0.18 0.03 -8.32
CA VAL A 31 1.16 0.15 -8.90
C VAL A 31 1.93 1.26 -8.21
N LEU A 32 3.05 0.89 -7.59
CA LEU A 32 4.02 1.86 -7.07
C LEU A 32 4.73 2.54 -8.24
N ASN A 33 4.67 3.87 -8.29
CA ASN A 33 5.35 4.69 -9.28
C ASN A 33 6.66 5.30 -8.73
N ASP A 34 7.36 6.03 -9.60
CA ASP A 34 8.60 6.73 -9.28
C ASP A 34 8.46 7.76 -8.17
N LEU A 35 7.26 8.29 -7.87
CA LEU A 35 7.02 9.22 -6.77
C LEU A 35 6.59 8.54 -5.46
N SER A 36 6.26 7.25 -5.50
CA SER A 36 5.70 6.54 -4.34
C SER A 36 6.69 6.47 -3.18
N PHE A 37 7.99 6.33 -3.45
CA PHE A 37 9.03 6.22 -2.42
C PHE A 37 9.35 7.57 -1.77
N PHE A 38 9.17 8.66 -2.52
CA PHE A 38 9.20 10.03 -1.96
C PHE A 38 8.00 10.27 -1.04
N MET A 39 6.78 9.94 -1.50
CA MET A 39 5.56 10.12 -0.70
C MET A 39 5.54 9.24 0.55
N GLY A 40 6.07 8.01 0.47
CA GLY A 40 6.23 7.11 1.61
C GLY A 40 7.40 7.46 2.55
N GLY A 41 8.16 8.52 2.26
CA GLY A 41 9.24 9.01 3.12
C GLY A 41 10.47 8.09 3.18
N VAL A 42 10.70 7.27 2.15
CA VAL A 42 11.94 6.48 1.99
C VAL A 42 13.08 7.37 1.50
N VAL A 43 12.76 8.33 0.65
CA VAL A 43 13.70 9.30 0.08
C VAL A 43 13.12 10.71 0.16
N GLU A 44 13.99 11.71 0.11
CA GLU A 44 13.63 13.11 0.31
C GLU A 44 13.49 13.90 -0.99
N ASP A 45 13.88 13.30 -2.10
CA ASP A 45 13.82 13.94 -3.40
C ASP A 45 13.34 12.96 -4.47
N LYS A 46 12.72 13.55 -5.50
CA LYS A 46 12.10 12.80 -6.60
C LYS A 46 13.14 12.08 -7.46
N SER A 47 14.37 12.59 -7.54
CA SER A 47 15.43 11.98 -8.34
C SER A 47 15.85 10.63 -7.75
N ASN A 48 16.10 10.59 -6.44
CA ASN A 48 16.41 9.34 -5.74
C ASN A 48 15.21 8.39 -5.72
N SER A 49 13.98 8.91 -5.67
CA SER A 49 12.76 8.09 -5.78
C SER A 49 12.67 7.35 -7.13
N ALA A 50 12.99 8.03 -8.23
CA ALA A 50 13.07 7.42 -9.55
C ALA A 50 14.20 6.37 -9.65
N LYS A 51 15.35 6.61 -9.02
CA LYS A 51 16.45 5.63 -8.96
C LYS A 51 16.06 4.37 -8.18
N VAL A 52 15.38 4.53 -7.04
CA VAL A 52 14.84 3.42 -6.25
C VAL A 52 13.86 2.61 -7.09
N HIS A 53 12.89 3.26 -7.72
CA HIS A 53 11.93 2.59 -8.60
C HIS A 53 12.62 1.81 -9.74
N THR A 54 13.64 2.40 -10.36
CA THR A 54 14.43 1.74 -11.40
C THR A 54 15.18 0.51 -10.85
N ALA A 55 15.78 0.62 -9.67
CA ALA A 55 16.45 -0.50 -9.02
C ALA A 55 15.47 -1.63 -8.69
N LEU A 56 14.29 -1.32 -8.16
CA LEU A 56 13.25 -2.30 -7.87
C LEU A 56 12.78 -3.05 -9.12
N LYS A 57 12.66 -2.35 -10.25
CA LYS A 57 12.36 -2.98 -11.55
C LYS A 57 13.48 -3.89 -12.02
N LYS A 58 14.73 -3.43 -11.92
CA LYS A 58 15.91 -4.23 -12.30
C LYS A 58 16.00 -5.53 -11.51
N ASN A 59 15.67 -5.47 -10.21
CA ASN A 59 15.69 -6.61 -9.30
C ASN A 59 14.39 -7.44 -9.33
N ARG A 60 13.46 -7.10 -10.23
CA ARG A 60 12.15 -7.77 -10.41
C ARG A 60 11.23 -7.74 -9.19
N VAL A 61 11.52 -6.90 -8.20
CA VAL A 61 10.62 -6.67 -7.06
C VAL A 61 9.37 -5.93 -7.55
N ILE A 62 9.52 -5.04 -8.54
CA ILE A 62 8.41 -4.50 -9.30
C ILE A 62 8.53 -5.05 -10.72
N ASP A 63 7.50 -5.73 -11.20
CA ASP A 63 7.49 -6.24 -12.56
C ASP A 63 7.48 -5.08 -13.56
N ALA A 64 8.37 -5.16 -14.57
CA ALA A 64 8.56 -4.06 -15.50
C ALA A 64 7.38 -3.84 -16.46
N ALA A 65 6.62 -4.90 -16.76
CA ALA A 65 5.52 -4.87 -17.72
C ALA A 65 4.18 -4.52 -17.05
N THR A 66 3.92 -5.10 -15.88
CA THR A 66 2.64 -5.02 -15.17
C THR A 66 2.67 -4.03 -14.00
N GLY A 67 3.85 -3.70 -13.46
CA GLY A 67 3.99 -2.90 -12.25
C GLY A 67 3.58 -3.64 -10.97
N ALA A 68 3.37 -4.96 -11.04
CA ALA A 68 3.03 -5.78 -9.90
C ALA A 68 4.20 -5.85 -8.91
N LEU A 69 3.90 -5.73 -7.61
CA LEU A 69 4.85 -5.90 -6.53
C LEU A 69 4.96 -7.39 -6.17
N ASP A 70 6.20 -7.87 -6.04
CA ASP A 70 6.55 -9.23 -5.61
C ASP A 70 7.66 -9.13 -4.55
N THR A 71 7.28 -9.12 -3.26
CA THR A 71 8.27 -9.04 -2.17
C THR A 71 9.10 -10.31 -2.03
N GLY A 72 8.66 -11.44 -2.61
CA GLY A 72 9.42 -12.70 -2.65
C GLY A 72 10.73 -12.60 -3.43
N ARG A 73 10.92 -11.53 -4.21
CA ARG A 73 12.16 -11.21 -4.93
C ARG A 73 13.20 -10.48 -4.09
N ILE A 74 12.84 -10.06 -2.88
CA ILE A 74 13.78 -9.43 -1.95
C ILE A 74 14.74 -10.51 -1.42
N THR A 75 15.97 -10.52 -1.94
CA THR A 75 17.01 -11.47 -1.54
C THR A 75 18.00 -10.86 -0.55
N LYS A 76 18.90 -11.69 0.02
CA LYS A 76 20.02 -11.21 0.84
C LYS A 76 20.96 -10.23 0.12
N HIS A 77 20.96 -10.21 -1.21
CA HIS A 77 21.79 -9.31 -2.03
C HIS A 77 21.10 -7.96 -2.32
N PHE A 78 19.82 -7.84 -2.01
CA PHE A 78 19.00 -6.66 -2.29
C PHE A 78 19.58 -5.36 -1.70
N ALA A 79 20.19 -5.45 -0.52
CA ALA A 79 20.88 -4.33 0.13
C ALA A 79 22.04 -3.77 -0.73
N ASN A 80 22.80 -4.64 -1.40
CA ASN A 80 23.91 -4.24 -2.26
C ASN A 80 23.40 -3.64 -3.59
N GLU A 81 22.24 -4.09 -4.06
CA GLU A 81 21.64 -3.62 -5.30
C GLU A 81 20.98 -2.23 -5.14
N LEU A 82 20.66 -1.84 -3.90
CA LEU A 82 20.13 -0.53 -3.51
C LEU A 82 21.19 0.39 -2.89
N TYR A 83 22.41 0.36 -3.43
CA TYR A 83 23.54 1.17 -2.94
C TYR A 83 23.28 2.69 -2.94
N VAL A 84 22.24 3.16 -3.66
CA VAL A 84 21.80 4.57 -3.66
C VAL A 84 21.18 5.00 -2.32
N LEU A 85 20.80 4.04 -1.46
CA LEU A 85 20.19 4.27 -0.16
C LEU A 85 21.13 3.89 0.98
N SER A 86 21.04 4.65 2.10
CA SER A 86 21.63 4.23 3.38
C SER A 86 20.97 2.94 3.87
N VAL A 87 21.65 2.17 4.73
CA VAL A 87 21.09 0.93 5.31
C VAL A 87 19.76 1.19 6.04
N HIS A 88 19.62 2.33 6.71
CA HIS A 88 18.37 2.73 7.37
C HIS A 88 17.24 2.92 6.37
N ARG A 89 17.50 3.64 5.26
CA ARG A 89 16.53 3.83 4.18
C ARG A 89 16.21 2.53 3.44
N GLN A 90 17.17 1.62 3.29
CA GLN A 90 16.93 0.29 2.71
C GLN A 90 15.96 -0.52 3.58
N ARG A 91 16.17 -0.54 4.91
CA ARG A 91 15.25 -1.21 5.85
C ARG A 91 13.85 -0.58 5.81
N LYS A 92 13.78 0.75 5.76
CA LYS A 92 12.51 1.48 5.61
C LYS A 92 11.80 1.17 4.29
N LEU A 93 12.54 1.09 3.19
CA LEU A 93 12.00 0.66 1.90
C LEU A 93 11.43 -0.75 1.97
N VAL A 94 12.16 -1.70 2.55
CA VAL A 94 11.68 -3.07 2.72
C VAL A 94 10.39 -3.07 3.54
N GLY A 95 10.34 -2.35 4.66
CA GLY A 95 9.13 -2.19 5.46
C GLY A 95 7.96 -1.61 4.66
N LEU A 96 8.20 -0.59 3.84
CA LEU A 96 7.20 -0.02 2.94
C LEU A 96 6.66 -1.04 1.94
N LEU A 97 7.54 -1.83 1.32
CA LEU A 97 7.13 -2.81 0.31
C LEU A 97 6.26 -3.91 0.94
N PHE A 98 6.64 -4.45 2.10
CA PHE A 98 5.81 -5.44 2.80
C PHE A 98 4.46 -4.86 3.22
N TRP A 99 4.47 -3.67 3.82
CA TRP A 99 3.22 -2.98 4.18
C TRP A 99 2.32 -2.75 2.96
N TRP A 100 2.91 -2.33 1.83
CA TRP A 100 2.15 -2.12 0.60
C TRP A 100 1.58 -3.43 0.04
N GLU A 101 2.34 -4.52 0.08
CA GLU A 101 1.85 -5.84 -0.36
C GLU A 101 0.64 -6.31 0.48
N GLU A 102 0.69 -6.16 1.80
CA GLU A 102 -0.45 -6.42 2.67
C GLU A 102 -1.66 -5.54 2.31
N GLU A 103 -1.41 -4.27 2.01
CA GLU A 103 -2.44 -3.32 1.58
C GLU A 103 -3.07 -3.72 0.23
N LEU A 104 -2.29 -4.29 -0.70
CA LEU A 104 -2.79 -4.83 -1.96
C LEU A 104 -3.65 -6.09 -1.74
N VAL A 105 -3.29 -6.94 -0.78
CA VAL A 105 -4.11 -8.11 -0.39
C VAL A 105 -5.44 -7.63 0.18
N ARG A 106 -5.42 -6.67 1.11
CA ARG A 106 -6.64 -6.06 1.66
C ARG A 106 -7.51 -5.45 0.57
N TRP A 107 -6.89 -4.72 -0.37
CA TRP A 107 -7.60 -4.09 -1.49
C TRP A 107 -8.26 -5.13 -2.39
N ARG A 108 -7.58 -6.25 -2.68
CA ARG A 108 -8.11 -7.35 -3.48
C ARG A 108 -9.37 -7.95 -2.86
N LEU A 109 -9.35 -8.21 -1.55
CA LEU A 109 -10.52 -8.74 -0.84
C LEU A 109 -11.73 -7.81 -0.96
N LEU A 110 -11.52 -6.49 -0.86
CA LEU A 110 -12.59 -5.52 -1.04
C LEU A 110 -13.10 -5.46 -2.50
N GLU A 111 -12.24 -5.68 -3.49
CA GLU A 111 -12.68 -5.77 -4.89
C GLU A 111 -13.48 -7.04 -5.15
N GLU A 112 -13.10 -8.17 -4.54
CA GLU A 112 -13.84 -9.43 -4.61
C GLU A 112 -15.24 -9.27 -3.96
N GLU A 113 -15.30 -8.69 -2.75
CA GLU A 113 -16.56 -8.37 -2.06
C GLU A 113 -17.43 -7.42 -2.88
N GLU A 114 -16.85 -6.35 -3.44
CA GLU A 114 -17.57 -5.42 -4.31
C GLU A 114 -18.15 -6.11 -5.56
N ALA A 115 -17.35 -6.97 -6.20
CA ALA A 115 -17.76 -7.69 -7.40
C ALA A 115 -18.91 -8.68 -7.11
N GLU A 116 -18.85 -9.38 -5.98
CA GLU A 116 -19.92 -10.28 -5.52
C GLU A 116 -21.22 -9.52 -5.26
N ILE A 117 -21.16 -8.41 -4.51
CA ILE A 117 -22.36 -7.59 -4.23
C ILE A 117 -22.96 -7.04 -5.52
N ARG A 118 -22.14 -6.54 -6.45
CA ARG A 118 -22.62 -6.07 -7.77
C ARG A 118 -23.24 -7.18 -8.59
N HIS A 119 -22.69 -8.40 -8.53
CA HIS A 119 -23.27 -9.56 -9.19
C HIS A 119 -24.65 -9.90 -8.60
N LEU A 120 -24.78 -9.94 -7.28
CA LEU A 120 -26.06 -10.18 -6.60
C LEU A 120 -27.10 -9.11 -6.92
N LEU A 121 -26.73 -7.82 -6.93
CA LEU A 121 -27.63 -6.73 -7.36
C LEU A 121 -28.13 -6.92 -8.81
N THR A 122 -27.31 -7.51 -9.67
CA THR A 122 -27.69 -7.81 -11.06
C THR A 122 -28.66 -9.00 -11.15
N GLN A 123 -28.53 -9.98 -10.26
CA GLN A 123 -29.36 -11.21 -10.27
C GLN A 123 -30.67 -11.06 -9.50
N GLU A 124 -30.61 -10.49 -8.29
CA GLU A 124 -31.74 -10.41 -7.35
C GLU A 124 -32.52 -9.10 -7.45
N GLY A 125 -32.01 -8.13 -8.23
CA GLY A 125 -32.56 -6.79 -8.34
C GLY A 125 -32.09 -5.85 -7.22
N GLU A 126 -32.59 -4.62 -7.25
CA GLU A 126 -32.22 -3.60 -6.27
C GLU A 126 -32.76 -3.97 -4.88
N ARG A 127 -31.85 -4.45 -4.02
CA ARG A 127 -32.12 -4.65 -2.60
C ARG A 127 -31.40 -3.60 -1.76
N GLU A 128 -32.13 -3.00 -0.83
CA GLU A 128 -31.61 -1.92 0.02
C GLU A 128 -30.39 -2.37 0.84
N ASP A 129 -30.40 -3.59 1.37
CA ASP A 129 -29.30 -4.14 2.14
C ASP A 129 -28.02 -4.34 1.30
N LEU A 130 -28.15 -4.82 0.07
CA LEU A 130 -27.02 -4.94 -0.86
C LEU A 130 -26.47 -3.57 -1.29
N MET A 131 -27.34 -2.58 -1.48
CA MET A 131 -26.91 -1.20 -1.77
C MET A 131 -26.16 -0.58 -0.59
N VAL A 132 -26.60 -0.84 0.64
CA VAL A 132 -25.91 -0.41 1.87
C VAL A 132 -24.56 -1.11 1.97
N ALA A 133 -24.50 -2.43 1.76
CA ALA A 133 -23.27 -3.20 1.78
C ALA A 133 -22.26 -2.67 0.75
N LEU A 134 -22.71 -2.38 -0.48
CA LEU A 134 -21.87 -1.79 -1.52
C LEU A 134 -21.27 -0.44 -1.08
N LYS A 135 -22.09 0.45 -0.50
CA LYS A 135 -21.61 1.74 0.03
C LYS A 135 -20.57 1.57 1.13
N VAL A 136 -20.74 0.56 1.99
CA VAL A 136 -19.77 0.25 3.06
C VAL A 136 -18.44 -0.18 2.45
N VAL A 137 -18.44 -1.05 1.44
CA VAL A 137 -17.21 -1.47 0.74
C VAL A 137 -16.53 -0.29 0.07
N GLU A 138 -17.27 0.54 -0.65
CA GLU A 138 -16.74 1.75 -1.30
C GLU A 138 -16.13 2.74 -0.28
N ALA A 139 -16.71 2.84 0.91
CA ALA A 139 -16.16 3.63 2.01
C ALA A 139 -14.88 3.00 2.59
N LYS A 140 -14.87 1.68 2.83
CA LYS A 140 -13.68 0.93 3.31
C LYS A 140 -12.50 1.02 2.34
N LYS A 141 -12.74 1.09 1.04
CA LYS A 141 -11.69 1.32 0.02
C LYS A 141 -11.03 2.69 0.17
N LYS A 142 -11.75 3.71 0.64
CA LYS A 142 -11.24 5.08 0.80
C LYS A 142 -10.71 5.36 2.21
N MET A 143 -10.97 4.48 3.16
CA MET A 143 -10.56 4.65 4.56
C MET A 143 -9.04 4.61 4.69
N LEU A 144 -8.47 5.54 5.44
CA LEU A 144 -7.02 5.62 5.65
C LEU A 144 -6.51 4.51 6.59
N PRO A 145 -5.25 4.05 6.42
CA PRO A 145 -4.59 3.12 7.33
C PRO A 145 -4.75 3.47 8.82
N SER A 146 -4.52 4.73 9.18
CA SER A 146 -4.64 5.22 10.57
C SER A 146 -6.03 5.01 11.16
N VAL A 147 -7.09 5.29 10.39
CA VAL A 147 -8.48 5.18 10.82
C VAL A 147 -8.86 3.70 10.99
N ARG A 148 -8.39 2.82 10.09
CA ARG A 148 -8.65 1.37 10.19
C ARG A 148 -8.02 0.75 11.43
N ALA A 149 -6.80 1.15 11.76
CA ALA A 149 -6.12 0.66 12.96
C ALA A 149 -6.90 1.00 14.25
N GLN A 150 -7.53 2.19 14.29
CA GLN A 150 -8.38 2.60 15.40
C GLN A 150 -9.69 1.80 15.44
N ASP A 151 -10.31 1.55 14.30
CA ASP A 151 -11.56 0.77 14.19
C ASP A 151 -11.35 -0.69 14.65
N SER A 152 -10.22 -1.30 14.29
CA SER A 152 -9.84 -2.65 14.77
C SER A 152 -9.47 -2.73 16.26
N SER A 153 -9.24 -1.59 16.92
CA SER A 153 -8.89 -1.52 18.34
C SER A 153 -10.10 -1.31 19.26
N LEU A 154 -11.29 -1.07 18.70
CA LEU A 154 -12.52 -1.01 19.47
C LEU A 154 -12.93 -2.41 19.92
N PRO A 155 -13.30 -2.61 21.19
CA PRO A 155 -13.76 -3.91 21.67
C PRO A 155 -14.96 -4.35 20.83
N SER A 156 -14.85 -5.53 20.21
CA SER A 156 -15.97 -6.17 19.54
C SER A 156 -17.11 -6.26 20.55
N TYR A 157 -18.15 -5.46 20.39
CA TYR A 157 -19.38 -5.66 21.15
C TYR A 157 -19.88 -7.03 20.76
N THR A 158 -19.62 -8.01 21.62
CA THR A 158 -20.30 -9.29 21.62
C THR A 158 -21.79 -8.98 21.60
N ARG A 159 -22.44 -9.27 20.48
CA ARG A 159 -23.91 -9.40 20.46
C ARG A 159 -24.24 -10.53 21.43
N THR A 160 -24.76 -10.15 22.59
CA THR A 160 -25.57 -11.02 23.46
C THR A 160 -26.75 -11.59 22.70
#